data_AF-A0A0G1NJY7-F1
#
_entry.id   AF-A0A0G1NJY7-F1
#
_cell.length_a   1.000
_cell.length_b   1.000
_cell.length_c   1.000
_cell.angle_alpha   90.00
_cell.angle_beta   90.00
_cell.angle_gamma   90.00
#
_symmetry.space_group_name_H-M   'P 1'
#
loop_
_entity.id
_entity.type
_entity.pdbx_description
1 polymer ?
#
loop_
_entity_poly.entity_id
_entity_poly.type
_entity_poly.pdbx_seq_one_letter_code
_entity_poly.pdbx_strand_id
1 'polypeptide(L)' 'MPIIVRAKKDESPDAIIRRFKKKVLNENIIEEVREREFHKSPAVKRKERNNEIKRKRYTERMQKLAANRKKS' A
#
# COMPACT_ATOMS: atom_id res chain seq x y z
N MET A 1 -3.37 -13.85 10.50
CA MET A 1 -4.84 -13.94 10.38
C MET A 1 -5.18 -14.21 8.92
N PRO A 2 -6.02 -15.20 8.59
CA PRO A 2 -6.39 -15.46 7.20
C PRO A 2 -7.35 -14.38 6.68
N ILE A 3 -7.13 -13.89 5.46
CA ILE A 3 -8.06 -12.99 4.78
C ILE A 3 -9.24 -13.79 4.25
N ILE A 4 -10.42 -13.57 4.83
CA ILE A 4 -11.65 -14.20 4.39
C ILE A 4 -12.54 -13.16 3.68
N VAL A 5 -12.96 -13.50 2.46
CA VAL A 5 -13.96 -12.75 1.69
C VAL A 5 -15.03 -13.73 1.25
N ARG A 6 -16.27 -13.50 1.72
CA ARG A 6 -17.44 -14.28 1.32
C ARG A 6 -18.17 -13.58 0.18
N ALA A 7 -18.72 -14.36 -0.75
CA ALA A 7 -19.55 -13.84 -1.83
C ALA A 7 -20.84 -13.22 -1.27
N LYS A 8 -21.32 -12.16 -1.91
CA LYS A 8 -22.67 -11.61 -1.67
C LYS A 8 -23.62 -12.11 -2.75
N LYS A 9 -24.93 -12.10 -2.47
CA LYS A 9 -25.99 -12.68 -3.30
C LYS A 9 -25.99 -12.18 -4.75
N ASP A 10 -25.70 -10.89 -4.97
CA ASP A 10 -25.75 -10.24 -6.29
C ASP A 10 -24.36 -9.73 -6.75
N GLU A 11 -23.29 -10.41 -6.33
CA GLU A 11 -21.93 -9.96 -6.64
C GLU A 11 -21.28 -10.78 -7.76
N SER A 12 -20.78 -10.07 -8.76
CA SER A 12 -19.95 -10.68 -9.81
C SER A 12 -18.64 -11.26 -9.26
N PRO A 13 -18.14 -12.40 -9.80
CA PRO A 13 -16.84 -12.97 -9.44
C PRO A 13 -15.69 -11.95 -9.42
N ASP A 14 -15.66 -11.03 -10.38
CA ASP A 14 -14.61 -10.01 -10.47
C ASP A 14 -14.64 -9.01 -9.30
N ALA A 15 -15.84 -8.66 -8.84
CA ALA A 15 -16.01 -7.78 -7.70
C ALA A 15 -15.49 -8.43 -6.41
N ILE A 16 -15.70 -9.74 -6.24
CA ILE A 16 -15.16 -10.53 -5.12
C ILE A 16 -13.63 -10.49 -5.14
N ILE A 17 -13.02 -10.78 -6.30
CA ILE A 17 -11.56 -10.76 -6.48
C ILE A 17 -11.00 -9.38 -6.17
N ARG A 18 -11.66 -8.32 -6.64
CA ARG A 18 -11.23 -6.93 -6.39
C ARG A 18 -11.23 -6.60 -4.90
N ARG A 19 -12.28 -6.99 -4.16
CA ARG A 19 -12.31 -6.77 -2.71
C ARG A 19 -11.25 -7.57 -1.99
N PHE A 20 -11.02 -8.81 -2.40
CA PHE A 20 -9.95 -9.62 -1.83
C PHE A 20 -8.59 -8.95 -2.03
N LYS A 21 -8.26 -8.55 -3.27
CA LYS A 21 -7.03 -7.79 -3.56
C LYS A 21 -6.91 -6.53 -2.69
N LYS A 22 -8.01 -5.78 -2.52
CA LYS A 22 -8.02 -4.59 -1.66
C LYS A 22 -7.77 -4.92 -0.19
N LYS A 23 -8.36 -5.99 0.35
CA LYS A 23 -8.07 -6.44 1.72
C LYS A 23 -6.61 -6.85 1.90
N VAL A 24 -6.06 -7.63 0.97
CA VAL A 24 -4.64 -8.06 0.97
C VAL A 24 -3.70 -6.86 1.00
N LEU A 25 -3.97 -5.85 0.17
CA LEU A 25 -3.18 -4.62 0.13
C LEU A 25 -3.31 -3.82 1.43
N ASN A 26 -4.53 -3.70 1.99
CA ASN A 26 -4.76 -2.96 3.22
C ASN A 26 -4.09 -3.60 4.45
N GLU A 27 -3.98 -4.93 4.48
CA GLU A 27 -3.32 -5.64 5.57
C GLU A 27 -1.78 -5.67 5.43
N ASN A 28 -1.21 -5.06 4.38
CA ASN A 28 0.23 -4.96 4.12
C ASN A 28 1.00 -6.31 4.11
N ILE A 29 0.29 -7.43 3.94
CA ILE A 29 0.89 -8.78 4.00
C ILE A 29 2.01 -8.96 2.98
N ILE A 30 1.83 -8.42 1.77
CA ILE A 30 2.82 -8.55 0.69
C ILE A 30 4.13 -7.85 1.06
N GLU A 31 4.04 -6.68 1.71
CA GLU A 31 5.20 -5.91 2.15
C GLU A 31 5.89 -6.59 3.32
N GLU A 32 5.11 -7.05 4.31
CA GLU A 32 5.61 -7.81 5.46
C GLU A 32 6.37 -9.07 5.04
N VAL A 33 5.85 -9.82 4.06
CA VAL A 33 6.52 -11.02 3.53
C VAL A 33 7.85 -10.65 2.89
N ARG A 34 7.90 -9.60 2.05
CA ARG A 34 9.14 -9.14 1.41
C ARG A 34 10.18 -8.63 2.40
N GLU A 35 9.75 -7.94 3.46
CA GLU A 35 10.65 -7.46 4.51
C GLU A 35 11.23 -8.60 5.36
N ARG A 36 10.49 -9.70 5.49
CA ARG A 36 10.89 -10.89 6.26
C ARG A 36 11.63 -11.94 5.45
N GLU A 37 11.57 -11.86 4.12
CA GLU A 37 12.22 -12.82 3.21
C GLU A 37 13.73 -12.94 3.48
N PHE A 38 14.39 -11.82 3.83
CA PHE A 38 15.80 -11.81 4.20
C PHE A 38 16.04 -11.00 5.47
N HIS A 39 17.00 -11.44 6.28
CA HIS A 39 17.43 -10.66 7.44
C HIS A 39 18.12 -9.36 6.99
N LYS A 40 17.54 -8.23 7.40
CA LYS A 40 18.12 -6.89 7.22
C LYS A 40 18.59 -6.32 8.55
N SER A 41 19.79 -5.74 8.58
CA SER A 41 20.29 -5.07 9.78
C SER A 41 19.42 -3.85 10.16
N PRO A 42 19.38 -3.45 11.45
CA PRO A 42 18.57 -2.31 11.89
C PRO A 42 18.89 -1.00 11.15
N ALA A 43 20.15 -0.81 10.77
CA ALA A 43 20.60 0.37 10.03
C ALA A 43 19.98 0.42 8.61
N VAL A 44 19.92 -0.72 7.92
CA VAL A 44 19.30 -0.83 6.58
C VAL A 44 17.80 -0.56 6.67
N LYS A 45 17.11 -1.18 7.65
CA LYS A 45 15.67 -0.93 7.88
C LYS A 45 15.37 0.55 8.13
N ARG A 46 16.18 1.22 8.95
CA ARG A 46 16.05 2.66 9.21
C ARG A 46 16.28 3.51 7.96
N LYS A 47 17.27 3.14 7.13
CA LYS A 47 17.57 3.83 5.87
C LYS A 47 16.41 3.69 4.87
N GLU A 48 15.88 2.49 4.69
CA GLU A 48 14.73 2.21 3.81
C GLU A 48 13.50 3.02 4.24
N ARG A 49 13.13 2.97 5.53
CA ARG A 49 12.00 3.74 6.09
C ARG A 49 12.15 5.24 5.87
N ASN A 50 13.34 5.80 6.09
CA ASN A 50 13.60 7.23 5.89
C ASN A 50 13.47 7.63 4.42
N ASN A 51 13.92 6.79 3.49
CA ASN A 51 13.80 7.04 2.06
C ASN A 51 12.34 7.01 1.61
N GLU A 52 11.54 6.05 2.12
CA GLU A 52 10.12 5.96 1.82
C GLU A 52 9.36 7.20 2.30
N ILE A 53 9.61 7.66 3.53
CA ILE A 53 9.01 8.89 4.07
C ILE A 53 9.37 10.11 3.21
N LYS A 54 10.64 10.25 2.81
CA LYS A 54 11.08 11.34 1.93
C LYS A 54 10.36 11.31 0.59
N ARG A 55 10.25 10.12 -0.02
CA ARG A 55 9.54 9.92 -1.29
C ARG A 55 8.06 10.31 -1.17
N LYS A 56 7.39 9.84 -0.11
CA LYS A 56 5.97 10.15 0.14
C LYS A 56 5.73 11.65 0.30
N ARG A 57 6.56 12.34 1.09
CA ARG A 57 6.48 13.80 1.27
C ARG A 57 6.70 14.55 -0.05
N TYR A 58 7.65 14.11 -0.87
CA TYR A 58 7.88 14.69 -2.19
C TYR A 58 6.64 14.54 -3.09
N THR A 59 6.07 13.34 -3.17
CA THR A 59 4.87 13.09 -3.99
C THR A 59 3.67 13.90 -3.51
N GLU A 60 3.44 13.99 -2.20
CA GLU A 60 2.35 14.80 -1.63
C GLU A 60 2.52 16.29 -1.95
N ARG A 61 3.74 16.80 -1.85
CA ARG A 61 4.05 18.20 -2.21
C ARG A 61 3.75 18.47 -3.68
N MET A 62 4.20 17.59 -4.58
CA MET A 62 3.95 17.74 -6.02
C MET A 62 2.46 17.68 -6.36
N GLN A 63 1.71 16.79 -5.71
CA GLN A 63 0.25 16.70 -5.88
C GLN A 63 -0.45 17.99 -5.42
N LYS A 64 -0.07 18.57 -4.28
CA LYS A 64 -0.62 19.85 -3.80
C LYS A 64 -0.33 20.99 -4.77
N LEU A 65 0.90 21.07 -5.28
CA LEU A 65 1.28 22.09 -6.27
C LEU A 65 0.45 21.95 -7.55
N ALA A 66 0.28 20.72 -8.05
CA ALA A 66 -0.54 20.45 -9.23
C ALA A 66 -2.03 20.81 -9.01
N ALA A 67 -2.58 20.49 -7.83
CA ALA A 67 -3.95 20.85 -7.46
C ALA A 67 -4.15 22.37 -7.41
N ASN A 68 -3.20 23.11 -6.83
CA ASN A 68 -3.24 24.57 -6.80
C ASN A 68 -3.16 25.17 -8.21
N ARG A 69 -2.36 24.59 -9.10
CA ARG A 69 -2.22 25.03 -10.50
C ARG A 69 -3.48 24.82 -11.35
N LYS A 70 -4.30 23.82 -11.01
CA LYS A 70 -5.60 23.57 -11.67
C LYS A 70 -6.74 24.46 -11.14
N LYS A 71 -6.53 25.13 -10.00
CA LYS A 71 -7.52 25.96 -9.31
C LYS A 71 -7.38 27.45 -9.63
N SER A 72 -6.22 27.87 -10.15
CA SER A 72 -5.96 29.18 -10.75
C SER A 72 -6.28 29.17 -12.23
#